data_AF-A0A4R8WIC0-F1
#
_entry.id   AF-A0A4R8WIC0-F1
#
_cell.length_a   1.000
_cell.length_b   1.000
_cell.length_c   1.000
_cell.angle_alpha   90.00
_cell.angle_beta   90.00
_cell.angle_gamma   90.00
#
_symmetry.space_group_name_H-M   'P 1'
#
loop_
_entity.id
_entity.type
_entity.pdbx_description
1 polymer ?
#
loop_
_entity_poly.entity_id
_entity_poly.type
_entity_poly.pdbx_seq_one_letter_code
_entity_poly.pdbx_strand_id
1 'polypeptide(L)'
;MDLTRERPSGIVAHSLLPSRRRRPGVDITTLLRRLDVPAVIIGNSMGAGAAVIVAAEDPDLIDGLVLLGPFVRQPPSSTAFSRLFLRFLMARPWAAAAAWKAYLPRLYAGARPTGFAAYLDTVIGSVKRPG
;
A
#
# COMPACT_ATOMS: atom_id res chain seq x y z
N MET A 1 48.90 -14.47 -25.43
CA MET A 1 49.11 -13.99 -24.05
C MET A 1 48.56 -12.57 -24.00
N ASP A 2 47.80 -12.26 -22.95
CA ASP A 2 47.08 -10.99 -22.63
C ASP A 2 45.82 -10.72 -23.47
N LEU A 3 44.57 -10.93 -23.03
CA LEU A 3 43.78 -10.63 -21.82
C LEU A 3 43.20 -9.20 -21.73
N THR A 4 41.86 -9.16 -21.62
CA THR A 4 41.00 -8.09 -21.08
C THR A 4 40.70 -6.90 -22.00
N ARG A 5 39.48 -6.34 -22.08
CA ARG A 5 38.18 -6.66 -21.49
C ARG A 5 37.14 -5.84 -22.27
N GLU A 6 36.12 -6.51 -22.79
CA GLU A 6 34.87 -5.87 -23.20
C GLU A 6 34.21 -5.18 -22.00
N ARG A 7 33.62 -4.01 -22.23
CA ARG A 7 32.62 -3.44 -21.32
C ARG A 7 31.23 -3.82 -21.83
N PRO A 8 30.43 -4.52 -21.01
CA PRO A 8 29.00 -4.24 -21.00
C PRO A 8 28.50 -4.09 -19.57
N SER A 9 27.74 -3.04 -19.30
CA SER A 9 26.81 -3.00 -18.17
C SER A 9 25.71 -2.00 -18.48
N GLY A 10 24.84 -2.39 -19.41
CA GLY A 10 23.45 -1.97 -19.35
C GLY A 10 22.87 -2.48 -18.03
N ILE A 11 22.03 -1.67 -17.41
CA ILE A 11 21.22 -2.10 -16.26
C ILE A 11 20.27 -3.17 -16.78
N VAL A 12 20.70 -4.42 -16.68
CA VAL A 12 19.83 -5.58 -16.92
C VAL A 12 18.92 -5.65 -15.71
N ALA A 13 17.65 -5.28 -15.90
CA ALA A 13 16.57 -5.55 -14.96
C ALA A 13 16.46 -7.08 -14.82
N HIS A 14 17.19 -7.64 -13.87
CA HIS A 14 17.19 -9.08 -13.65
C HIS A 14 15.90 -9.45 -12.91
N SER A 15 14.94 -9.99 -13.66
CA SER A 15 13.78 -10.69 -13.10
C SER A 15 14.27 -11.93 -12.33
N LEU A 16 14.30 -11.84 -11.01
CA LEU A 16 14.61 -12.96 -10.13
C LEU A 16 13.40 -13.29 -9.24
N LEU A 17 12.72 -14.37 -9.64
CA LEU A 17 11.84 -15.27 -8.87
C LEU A 17 10.62 -14.68 -8.12
N PRO A 18 9.44 -15.35 -8.19
CA PRO A 18 8.28 -14.95 -7.42
C PRO A 18 8.46 -15.38 -5.97
N SER A 19 9.17 -14.57 -5.18
CA SER A 19 9.02 -14.68 -3.73
C SER A 19 7.54 -14.37 -3.41
N ARG A 20 6.89 -15.27 -2.68
CA ARG A 20 5.50 -15.23 -2.19
C ARG A 20 5.20 -14.05 -1.25
N ARG A 21 5.83 -12.89 -1.45
CA ARG A 21 5.52 -11.65 -0.74
C ARG A 21 4.40 -10.95 -1.48
N ARG A 22 3.25 -10.77 -0.81
CA ARG A 22 2.19 -9.88 -1.29
C ARG A 22 2.82 -8.52 -1.60
N ARG A 23 2.76 -8.11 -2.87
CA ARG A 23 3.25 -6.81 -3.31
C ARG A 23 2.21 -5.75 -2.93
N PRO A 24 2.60 -4.66 -2.26
CA PRO A 24 1.72 -3.51 -2.10
C PRO A 24 1.27 -3.03 -3.49
N GLY A 25 -0.04 -2.82 -3.68
CA GLY A 25 -0.57 -2.30 -4.94
C GLY A 25 -0.96 -3.35 -6.00
N VAL A 26 -0.81 -4.66 -5.73
CA VAL A 26 -1.25 -5.70 -6.69
C VAL A 26 -2.72 -5.55 -7.08
N ASP A 27 -3.59 -5.24 -6.13
CA ASP A 27 -5.02 -5.06 -6.39
C ASP A 27 -5.30 -3.84 -7.28
N ILE A 28 -4.47 -2.79 -7.18
CA ILE A 28 -4.54 -1.61 -8.03
C ILE A 28 -4.19 -2.01 -9.47
N THR A 29 -3.03 -2.66 -9.67
CA THR A 29 -2.62 -3.15 -10.99
C THR A 29 -3.67 -4.07 -11.60
N THR A 30 -4.17 -5.05 -10.82
CA THR A 30 -5.21 -5.98 -11.29
C THR A 30 -6.50 -5.25 -11.68
N LEU A 31 -6.94 -4.28 -10.88
CA LEU A 31 -8.13 -3.49 -11.19
C LEU A 31 -7.96 -2.70 -12.48
N LEU A 32 -6.87 -1.96 -12.64
CA LEU A 32 -6.63 -1.12 -13.82
C LEU A 32 -6.52 -1.96 -15.09
N ARG A 33 -5.81 -3.10 -15.04
CA ARG A 33 -5.77 -4.05 -16.16
C ARG A 33 -7.14 -4.61 -16.52
N ARG A 34 -8.03 -4.78 -15.54
CA ARG A 34 -9.39 -5.26 -15.78
C ARG A 34 -10.30 -4.19 -16.37
N LEU A 35 -10.06 -2.92 -16.02
CA LEU A 35 -10.77 -1.78 -16.59
C LEU A 35 -10.23 -1.41 -17.99
N ASP A 36 -9.04 -1.90 -18.34
CA ASP A 36 -8.36 -1.70 -19.63
C ASP A 36 -8.21 -0.21 -20.01
N VAL A 37 -8.07 0.63 -18.98
CA VAL A 37 -7.82 2.07 -19.13
C VAL A 37 -6.80 2.53 -18.09
N PRO A 38 -5.85 3.40 -18.48
CA PRO A 38 -5.04 4.13 -17.52
C PRO A 38 -5.93 5.01 -16.62
N ALA A 39 -5.43 5.36 -15.43
CA ALA A 39 -6.20 6.17 -14.49
C ALA A 39 -5.35 7.12 -13.66
N VAL A 40 -5.98 8.20 -13.20
CA VAL A 40 -5.46 9.03 -12.11
C VAL A 40 -5.77 8.37 -10.78
N ILE A 41 -4.75 8.08 -9.98
CA ILE A 41 -4.92 7.50 -8.63
C ILE A 41 -4.77 8.59 -7.56
N ILE A 42 -5.80 8.71 -6.73
CA ILE A 42 -5.77 9.52 -5.51
C ILE A 42 -5.48 8.59 -4.33
N GLY A 43 -4.25 8.63 -3.83
CA GLY A 43 -3.79 7.79 -2.72
C GLY A 43 -3.66 8.57 -1.41
N ASN A 44 -4.01 7.94 -0.29
CA ASN A 44 -3.79 8.48 1.06
C ASN A 44 -2.89 7.56 1.89
N SER A 45 -1.96 8.12 2.68
CA SER A 45 -1.13 7.38 3.64
C SER A 45 -0.36 6.21 2.97
N MET A 46 -0.48 4.98 3.49
CA MET A 46 0.11 3.78 2.88
C MET A 46 -0.48 3.47 1.50
N GLY A 47 -1.72 3.86 1.21
CA GLY A 47 -2.34 3.72 -0.11
C GLY A 47 -1.66 4.58 -1.17
N ALA A 48 -1.18 5.78 -0.80
CA ALA A 48 -0.32 6.57 -1.66
C ALA A 48 1.02 5.87 -1.95
N GLY A 49 1.60 5.21 -0.95
CA GLY A 49 2.81 4.39 -1.12
C GLY A 49 2.59 3.25 -2.13
N ALA A 50 1.47 2.54 -2.03
CA ALA A 50 1.10 1.50 -2.98
C ALA A 50 0.91 2.06 -4.41
N ALA A 51 0.25 3.21 -4.56
CA ALA A 51 0.07 3.85 -5.86
C ALA A 51 1.39 4.27 -6.51
N VAL A 52 2.33 4.79 -5.72
CA VAL A 52 3.69 5.14 -6.21
C VAL A 52 4.47 3.90 -6.65
N ILE A 53 4.33 2.77 -5.93
CA ILE A 53 4.94 1.50 -6.36
C ILE A 53 4.38 1.06 -7.71
N VAL A 54 3.05 1.10 -7.89
CA VAL A 54 2.41 0.74 -9.17
C VAL A 54 2.86 1.66 -10.29
N ALA A 55 2.90 2.98 -10.08
CA ALA A 55 3.37 3.92 -11.10
C ALA A 55 4.84 3.72 -11.48
N ALA A 56 5.67 3.20 -10.56
CA ALA A 56 7.06 2.87 -10.84
C ALA A 56 7.22 1.52 -11.56
N GLU A 57 6.38 0.52 -11.25
CA GLU A 57 6.43 -0.82 -11.83
C GLU A 57 5.69 -0.92 -13.18
N ASP A 58 4.55 -0.24 -13.32
CA ASP A 58 3.62 -0.28 -14.47
C ASP A 58 3.18 1.16 -14.86
N PRO A 59 4.08 2.03 -15.34
CA PRO A 59 3.77 3.45 -15.60
C PRO A 59 2.65 3.67 -16.62
N ASP A 60 2.51 2.76 -17.60
CA ASP A 60 1.47 2.84 -18.65
C ASP A 60 0.04 2.70 -18.11
N LEU A 61 -0.13 2.23 -16.86
CA LEU A 61 -1.44 2.14 -16.21
C LEU A 61 -1.86 3.43 -15.49
N ILE A 62 -0.97 4.44 -15.40
CA ILE A 62 -1.17 5.60 -14.53
C ILE A 62 -1.08 6.90 -15.32
N ASP A 63 -2.21 7.59 -15.46
CA ASP A 63 -2.26 8.93 -16.06
C ASP A 63 -1.80 10.02 -15.08
N GLY A 64 -1.86 9.74 -13.78
CA GLY A 64 -1.44 10.70 -12.76
C GLY A 64 -1.59 10.20 -11.34
N LEU A 65 -0.93 10.88 -10.40
CA LEU A 65 -0.98 10.59 -8.98
C LEU A 65 -1.34 11.84 -8.18
N VAL A 66 -2.28 11.71 -7.25
CA VAL A 66 -2.54 12.69 -6.20
C VAL A 66 -2.23 12.04 -4.86
N LEU A 67 -1.26 12.60 -4.14
CA LEU A 67 -0.68 11.99 -2.95
C LEU A 67 -1.07 12.77 -1.68
N LEU A 68 -1.94 12.18 -0.87
CA LEU A 68 -2.41 12.77 0.39
C LEU A 68 -1.65 12.13 1.56
N GLY A 69 -0.84 12.93 2.27
CA GLY A 69 -0.01 12.45 3.39
C GLY A 69 0.80 11.17 3.08
N PRO A 70 1.60 11.15 2.00
CA PRO A 70 2.12 9.90 1.44
C PRO A 70 3.18 9.21 2.31
N PHE A 71 3.01 7.90 2.53
CA PHE A 71 3.99 7.06 3.20
C PHE A 71 4.96 6.42 2.18
N VAL A 72 5.79 7.26 1.54
CA VAL A 72 6.66 6.87 0.41
C VAL A 72 8.16 6.83 0.75
N ARG A 73 8.55 7.34 1.92
CA ARG A 73 9.94 7.37 2.38
C ARG A 73 9.99 7.08 3.87
N GLN A 74 11.10 6.51 4.33
CA GLN A 74 11.36 6.39 5.77
C GLN A 74 11.79 7.76 6.30
N PRO A 75 11.11 8.32 7.33
CA PRO A 75 11.55 9.57 7.91
C PRO A 75 12.92 9.41 8.57
N PRO A 76 13.81 10.42 8.52
CA PRO A 76 15.14 10.35 9.15
C PRO A 76 15.09 10.07 10.66
N SER A 77 14.00 10.47 11.33
CA SER A 77 13.73 10.22 12.75
C SER A 77 13.22 8.80 13.05
N SER A 78 13.12 7.90 12.05
CA SER A 78 12.64 6.54 12.24
C SER A 78 13.65 5.69 13.02
N THR A 79 13.35 5.43 14.28
CA THR A 79 14.12 4.47 15.09
C THR A 79 13.79 3.02 14.70
N ALA A 80 14.62 2.06 15.13
CA ALA A 80 14.27 0.65 15.00
C ALA A 80 12.97 0.32 15.76
N PHE A 81 12.77 0.96 16.91
CA PHE A 81 11.57 0.83 17.71
C PHE A 81 10.31 1.31 16.99
N SER A 82 10.31 2.53 16.41
CA SER A 82 9.12 3.04 15.72
C SER A 82 8.76 2.20 14.49
N ARG A 83 9.76 1.66 13.78
CA ARG A 83 9.54 0.72 12.67
C ARG A 83 8.95 -0.62 13.13
N LEU A 84 9.46 -1.17 14.23
CA LEU A 84 8.93 -2.40 14.80
C LEU A 84 7.50 -2.20 15.32
N PHE A 85 7.24 -1.08 15.99
CA PHE A 85 5.94 -0.69 16.48
C PHE A 85 4.93 -0.55 15.33
N LEU A 86 5.29 0.14 14.24
CA LEU A 86 4.43 0.23 13.05
C LEU A 86 4.17 -1.15 12.42
N ARG A 87 5.20 -2.02 12.34
CA ARG A 87 5.02 -3.41 11.88
C ARG A 87 4.08 -4.20 12.77
N PHE A 88 4.13 -4.00 14.08
CA PHE A 88 3.21 -4.62 15.02
C PHE A 88 1.78 -4.12 14.83
N LEU A 89 1.58 -2.81 14.66
CA LEU A 89 0.26 -2.22 14.36
C LEU A 89 -0.34 -2.76 13.05
N MET A 90 0.51 -3.00 12.05
CA MET A 90 0.10 -3.48 10.71
C MET A 90 0.10 -5.00 10.57
N ALA A 91 0.64 -5.74 11.55
CA ALA A 91 0.51 -7.18 11.56
C ALA A 91 -0.98 -7.55 11.63
N ARG A 92 -1.35 -8.76 11.21
CA ARG A 92 -2.71 -9.28 11.42
C ARG A 92 -2.80 -10.04 12.75
N PRO A 93 -3.06 -9.38 13.89
CA PRO A 93 -3.90 -9.94 14.92
C PRO A 93 -5.32 -9.38 14.76
N TRP A 94 -6.29 -10.12 15.25
CA TRP A 94 -7.70 -9.72 15.27
C TRP A 94 -7.91 -8.40 16.06
N ALA A 95 -6.87 -7.97 16.78
CA ALA A 95 -6.72 -6.66 17.40
C ALA A 95 -6.81 -5.49 16.40
N ALA A 96 -6.45 -5.64 15.12
CA ALA A 96 -6.65 -4.57 14.14
C ALA A 96 -8.15 -4.26 13.95
N ALA A 97 -9.00 -5.28 13.90
CA ALA A 97 -10.45 -5.12 13.86
C ALA A 97 -10.99 -4.52 15.18
N ALA A 98 -10.51 -4.97 16.34
CA ALA A 98 -10.92 -4.40 17.62
C ALA A 98 -10.47 -2.93 17.79
N ALA A 99 -9.24 -2.61 17.39
CA ALA A 99 -8.68 -1.27 17.39
C ALA A 99 -9.47 -0.35 16.45
N TRP A 100 -9.76 -0.79 15.23
CA TRP A 100 -10.64 -0.06 14.31
C TRP A 100 -12.03 0.15 14.89
N LYS A 101 -12.59 -0.85 15.58
CA LYS A 101 -13.92 -0.75 16.21
C LYS A 101 -13.96 0.34 17.29
N ALA A 102 -12.88 0.49 18.04
CA ALA A 102 -12.75 1.52 19.08
C ALA A 102 -12.34 2.90 18.52
N TYR A 103 -11.53 2.92 17.45
CA TYR A 103 -10.95 4.13 16.88
C TYR A 103 -11.89 4.85 15.91
N LEU A 104 -12.54 4.12 14.99
CA LEU A 104 -13.39 4.71 13.94
C LEU A 104 -14.48 5.65 14.49
N PRO A 105 -15.19 5.33 15.59
CA PRO A 105 -16.19 6.23 16.14
C PRO A 105 -15.63 7.58 16.63
N ARG A 106 -14.33 7.64 16.96
CA ARG A 106 -13.66 8.88 17.42
C ARG A 106 -13.33 9.83 16.28
N LEU A 107 -13.33 9.34 15.04
CA LEU A 107 -13.11 10.18 13.85
C LEU A 107 -14.35 11.01 13.47
N TYR A 108 -15.49 10.72 14.08
CA TYR A 108 -16.71 11.48 13.88
C TYR A 108 -16.76 12.61 14.91
N ALA A 109 -16.47 13.83 14.45
CA ALA A 109 -16.72 15.02 15.24
C ALA A 109 -18.23 15.29 15.28
N GLY A 110 -18.88 14.99 16.42
CA GLY A 110 -20.30 15.28 16.64
C GLY A 110 -21.25 14.09 16.52
N ALA A 111 -22.47 14.34 16.06
CA ALA A 111 -23.52 13.32 15.97
C ALA A 111 -23.17 12.29 14.89
N ARG A 112 -23.31 11.00 15.23
CA ARG A 112 -23.04 9.91 14.29
C ARG A 112 -24.18 9.83 13.28
N PRO A 113 -23.89 9.59 11.99
CA PRO A 113 -24.92 9.39 10.99
C PRO A 113 -25.86 8.23 11.33
N THR A 114 -27.11 8.31 10.87
CA THR A 114 -28.05 7.19 10.93
C THR A 114 -27.44 5.95 10.27
N GLY A 115 -27.52 4.79 10.92
CA GLY A 115 -26.95 3.54 10.42
C GLY A 115 -25.45 3.32 10.71
N PHE A 116 -24.81 4.21 11.48
CA PHE A 116 -23.39 4.11 11.81
C PHE A 116 -22.97 2.74 12.39
N ALA A 117 -23.81 2.10 13.20
CA ALA A 117 -23.52 0.78 13.77
C ALA A 117 -23.39 -0.30 12.68
N ALA A 118 -24.31 -0.33 11.71
CA ALA A 118 -24.28 -1.29 10.60
C ALA A 118 -23.07 -1.05 9.68
N TYR A 119 -22.73 0.23 9.45
CA TYR A 119 -21.52 0.59 8.71
C TYR A 119 -20.25 0.12 9.45
N LEU A 120 -20.17 0.35 10.76
CA LEU A 120 -19.05 -0.09 11.59
C LEU A 120 -18.87 -1.61 11.50
N ASP A 121 -19.94 -2.39 11.61
CA ASP A 121 -19.88 -3.85 11.48
C ASP A 121 -19.42 -4.30 10.09
N THR A 122 -19.80 -3.59 9.02
CA THR A 122 -19.33 -3.84 7.65
C THR A 122 -17.82 -3.61 7.53
N VAL A 123 -17.31 -2.49 8.09
CA VAL A 123 -15.86 -2.19 8.11
C VAL A 123 -15.09 -3.23 8.92
N ILE A 124 -15.60 -3.62 10.08
CA ILE A 124 -14.96 -4.66 10.90
C ILE A 124 -14.99 -6.03 10.20
N GLY A 125 -16.07 -6.33 9.49
CA GLY A 125 -16.18 -7.53 8.65
C GLY A 125 -15.14 -7.55 7.53
N SER A 126 -14.92 -6.41 6.84
CA SER A 126 -13.97 -6.34 5.72
C SER A 126 -12.51 -6.52 6.17
N VAL A 127 -12.12 -5.95 7.31
CA VAL A 127 -10.76 -6.10 7.89
C VAL A 127 -10.42 -7.57 8.19
N LYS A 128 -11.44 -8.37 8.54
CA LYS A 128 -11.26 -9.80 8.83
C LYS A 128 -11.09 -10.64 7.57
N ARG A 129 -11.55 -10.16 6.40
CA ARG A 129 -11.48 -10.95 5.17
C ARG A 129 -10.02 -11.27 4.81
N PRO A 130 -9.75 -12.46 4.28
CA PRO A 130 -8.51 -12.67 3.55
C PRO A 130 -8.54 -11.74 2.33
N GLY A 131 -7.44 -11.04 2.09
CA GLY A 131 -7.16 -10.47 0.76
C GLY A 131 -6.33 -11.45 -0.04
#